data_AF-A0A0L7T8F4-F1
#
_entry.id   AF-A0A0L7T8F4-F1
#
_cell.length_a   1.000
_cell.length_b   1.000
_cell.length_c   1.000
_cell.angle_alpha   90.00
_cell.angle_beta   90.00
_cell.angle_gamma   90.00
#
_symmetry.space_group_name_H-M   'P 1'
#
loop_
_entity.id
_entity.type
_entity.pdbx_description
1 polymer ?
#
loop_
_entity_poly.entity_id
_entity_poly.type
_entity_poly.pdbx_seq_one_letter_code
_entity_poly.pdbx_strand_id
1 'polypeptide(L)'
;MRRQLTIVGGLLLLLAVVSLLSLLSGAKTIAPADIWYSLRGQLDNADSVIVMQSRLPRTLAGILAGLALGGAGAVIQALTRNPLADPGILGVNAGASFAIALGISLFGVTGVLGWLGFAWSGALIASIAVWLIGSLGGGRVNPVRLTLAGVALSAVLSGMTSSLALLNPQTFDQMRIWQAGTLDIRSLSNMTFVAPAII
;
A
#
# COMPACT_ATOMS: atom_id res chain seq x y z
N MET A 1 28.32 -4.23 15.39
CA MET A 1 27.24 -4.05 16.37
C MET A 1 27.01 -2.59 16.76
N ARG A 2 27.99 -1.85 17.35
CA ARG A 2 27.78 -0.43 17.75
C ARG A 2 27.27 0.50 16.62
N ARG A 3 27.84 0.40 15.41
CA ARG A 3 27.42 1.18 14.23
C ARG A 3 25.98 0.87 13.77
N GLN A 4 25.53 -0.38 13.89
CA GLN A 4 24.16 -0.75 13.52
C GLN A 4 23.16 -0.21 14.54
N LEU A 5 23.48 -0.28 15.83
CA LEU A 5 22.66 0.29 16.91
C LEU A 5 22.49 1.80 16.75
N THR A 6 23.56 2.54 16.39
CA THR A 6 23.47 3.99 16.15
C THR A 6 22.60 4.32 14.94
N ILE A 7 22.67 3.53 13.86
CA ILE A 7 21.84 3.74 12.67
C ILE A 7 20.37 3.47 12.98
N VAL A 8 20.07 2.34 13.63
CA VAL A 8 18.70 1.99 14.01
C VAL A 8 18.12 3.03 14.97
N GLY A 9 18.88 3.43 16.00
CA GLY A 9 18.46 4.49 16.92
C GLY A 9 18.19 5.82 16.21
N GLY A 10 19.06 6.21 15.27
CA GLY A 10 18.87 7.41 14.45
C GLY A 10 17.62 7.36 13.57
N LEU A 11 17.35 6.22 12.92
CA LEU A 11 16.15 6.02 12.10
C LEU A 11 14.87 6.02 12.92
N LEU A 12 14.87 5.41 14.11
CA LEU A 12 13.72 5.44 15.03
C LEU A 12 13.45 6.86 15.54
N LEU A 13 14.50 7.63 15.84
CA LEU A 13 14.36 9.03 16.24
C LEU A 13 13.80 9.88 15.08
N LEU A 14 14.32 9.68 13.86
CA LEU A 14 13.80 10.35 12.67
C LEU A 14 12.31 10.01 12.43
N LEU A 15 11.94 8.73 12.56
CA LEU A 15 10.55 8.29 12.44
C LEU A 15 9.65 8.96 13.47
N ALA A 16 10.09 9.06 14.72
CA ALA A 16 9.34 9.75 15.77
C ALA A 16 9.16 11.24 15.46
N VAL A 17 10.22 11.92 15.03
CA VAL A 17 10.17 13.34 14.65
C VAL A 17 9.21 13.58 13.47
N VAL A 18 9.32 12.80 12.40
CA VAL A 18 8.44 12.93 11.22
C VAL A 18 6.99 12.60 11.57
N SER A 19 6.76 11.63 12.47
CA SER A 19 5.41 11.30 12.94
C SER A 19 4.79 12.46 13.74
N LEU A 20 5.57 13.13 14.59
CA LEU A 20 5.13 14.34 15.30
C LEU A 20 4.84 15.48 14.32
N LEU A 21 5.71 15.72 13.35
CA LEU A 21 5.49 16.72 12.31
C LEU A 21 4.22 16.44 11.49
N SER A 22 3.94 15.17 11.19
CA SER A 22 2.71 14.74 10.51
C SER A 22 1.46 15.07 11.33
N LEU A 23 1.51 14.95 12.67
CA LEU A 23 0.40 15.33 13.56
C LEU A 23 0.25 16.84 13.70
N LEU A 24 1.34 17.61 13.67
CA LEU A 24 1.32 19.07 13.77
C LEU A 24 0.88 19.73 12.46
N SER A 25 1.22 19.14 11.32
CA SER A 25 0.95 19.70 9.99
C SER A 25 -0.41 19.29 9.44
N GLY A 26 -1.12 20.24 8.82
CA GLY A 26 -2.42 19.98 8.19
C GLY A 26 -3.12 21.26 7.73
N ALA A 27 -4.25 21.12 7.04
CA ALA A 27 -4.98 22.26 6.46
C ALA A 27 -5.48 23.28 7.50
N LYS A 28 -5.78 22.82 8.72
CA LYS A 28 -6.13 23.66 9.87
C LYS A 28 -4.94 23.74 10.83
N THR A 29 -4.57 24.92 11.30
CA THR A 29 -3.58 25.03 12.38
C THR A 29 -4.22 24.64 13.71
N ILE A 30 -3.63 23.69 14.42
CA ILE A 30 -4.10 23.19 15.72
C ILE A 30 -2.96 23.36 16.73
N ALA A 31 -3.26 23.85 17.93
CA ALA A 31 -2.26 24.05 18.96
C ALA A 31 -1.67 22.68 19.40
N PRO A 32 -0.35 22.59 19.67
CA PRO A 32 0.26 21.33 20.13
C PRO A 32 -0.37 20.77 21.41
N ALA A 33 -0.84 21.65 22.30
CA ALA A 33 -1.53 21.26 23.52
C ALA A 33 -2.85 20.52 23.20
N ASP A 34 -3.63 21.02 22.24
CA ASP A 34 -4.89 20.39 21.85
C ASP A 34 -4.66 19.02 21.23
N ILE A 35 -3.63 18.86 20.40
CA ILE A 35 -3.23 17.55 19.86
C ILE A 35 -2.93 16.58 21.00
N TRP A 36 -2.17 17.01 22.00
CA TRP A 36 -1.84 16.18 23.16
C TRP A 36 -3.07 15.82 24.01
N TYR A 37 -3.99 16.76 24.23
CA TYR A 37 -5.24 16.50 24.96
C TYR A 37 -6.19 15.58 24.17
N SER A 38 -6.27 15.74 22.84
CA SER A 38 -7.03 14.86 21.95
C SER A 38 -6.52 13.43 21.99
N LEU A 39 -5.19 13.22 21.93
CA LEU A 39 -4.60 11.87 22.02
C LEU A 39 -4.86 11.18 23.37
N ARG A 40 -5.07 11.95 24.44
CA ARG A 40 -5.44 11.42 25.77
C ARG A 40 -6.96 11.28 25.96
N GLY A 41 -7.77 11.62 24.97
CA GLY A 41 -9.23 11.62 25.08
C GLY A 41 -9.78 12.68 26.04
N GLN A 42 -8.99 13.72 26.33
CA GLN A 42 -9.32 14.79 27.27
C GLN A 42 -9.98 16.00 26.60
N LEU A 43 -10.13 15.97 25.27
CA LEU A 43 -10.70 17.04 24.47
C LEU A 43 -11.74 16.46 23.52
N ASP A 44 -12.95 17.04 23.51
CA ASP A 44 -14.05 16.64 22.64
C ASP A 44 -14.57 17.85 21.86
N ASN A 45 -13.79 18.25 20.85
CA ASN A 45 -14.11 19.37 19.98
C ASN A 45 -13.71 19.05 18.52
N ALA A 46 -13.96 19.98 17.60
CA ALA A 46 -13.64 19.80 16.19
C ALA A 46 -12.15 19.54 15.92
N ASP A 47 -11.25 20.09 16.73
CA ASP A 47 -9.80 19.83 16.62
C ASP A 47 -9.47 18.39 16.99
N SER A 48 -10.10 17.88 18.05
CA SER A 48 -9.97 16.48 18.45
C SER A 48 -10.43 15.52 17.36
N VAL A 49 -11.55 15.83 16.70
CA VAL A 49 -12.03 15.05 15.55
C VAL A 49 -11.00 15.03 14.41
N ILE A 50 -10.42 16.18 14.04
CA ILE A 50 -9.40 16.26 12.99
C ILE A 50 -8.15 15.43 13.36
N VAL A 51 -7.71 15.53 14.62
CA VAL A 51 -6.54 14.78 15.10
C VAL A 51 -6.80 13.28 15.08
N MET A 52 -7.91 12.83 15.68
CA MET A 52 -8.21 11.41 15.89
C MET A 52 -8.72 10.70 14.63
N GLN A 53 -9.45 11.40 13.75
CA GLN A 53 -10.08 10.79 12.57
C GLN A 53 -9.39 11.12 11.24
N SER A 54 -8.39 12.01 11.21
CA SER A 54 -7.66 12.31 9.97
C SER A 54 -6.16 12.22 10.13
N ARG A 55 -5.55 12.97 11.06
CA ARG A 55 -4.08 13.03 11.18
C ARG A 55 -3.48 11.76 11.73
N LEU A 56 -4.05 11.22 12.80
CA LEU A 56 -3.57 10.00 13.43
C LEU A 56 -3.70 8.78 12.48
N PRO A 57 -4.86 8.50 11.85
CA PRO A 57 -4.97 7.40 10.90
C PRO A 57 -4.03 7.54 9.70
N ARG A 58 -3.91 8.75 9.11
CA ARG A 58 -2.97 9.01 8.00
C ARG A 58 -1.52 8.72 8.39
N THR A 59 -1.10 9.18 9.57
CA THR A 59 0.28 9.00 10.05
C THR A 59 0.58 7.51 10.26
N LEU A 60 -0.30 6.81 10.98
CA LEU A 60 -0.16 5.38 11.21
C LEU A 60 -0.19 4.57 9.90
N ALA A 61 -1.02 4.98 8.94
CA ALA A 61 -1.10 4.29 7.65
C ALA A 61 0.17 4.48 6.83
N GLY A 62 0.76 5.68 6.87
CA GLY A 62 2.07 5.94 6.26
C GLY A 62 3.17 5.07 6.88
N ILE A 63 3.17 4.90 8.20
CA ILE A 63 4.11 4.02 8.90
C ILE A 63 3.90 2.57 8.45
N LEU A 64 2.67 2.05 8.50
CA LEU A 64 2.35 0.67 8.11
C LEU A 64 2.70 0.40 6.64
N ALA A 65 2.34 1.32 5.73
CA ALA A 65 2.68 1.20 4.31
C ALA A 65 4.20 1.22 4.10
N GLY A 66 4.93 2.09 4.80
CA GLY A 66 6.39 2.14 4.75
C GLY A 66 7.06 0.87 5.26
N LEU A 67 6.56 0.31 6.36
CA LEU A 67 7.03 -0.98 6.89
C LEU A 67 6.76 -2.13 5.90
N ALA A 68 5.57 -2.19 5.32
CA ALA A 68 5.20 -3.22 4.34
C ALA A 68 6.07 -3.13 3.08
N LEU A 69 6.22 -1.94 2.50
CA LEU A 69 7.01 -1.73 1.28
C LEU A 69 8.50 -1.96 1.53
N GLY A 70 9.04 -1.44 2.64
CA GLY A 70 10.43 -1.65 3.02
C GLY A 70 10.76 -3.12 3.30
N GLY A 71 9.87 -3.82 4.00
CA GLY A 71 9.99 -5.25 4.28
C GLY A 71 9.90 -6.11 3.01
N ALA A 72 8.88 -5.88 2.18
CA ALA A 72 8.72 -6.59 0.91
C ALA A 72 9.90 -6.37 -0.04
N GLY A 73 10.39 -5.12 -0.14
CA GLY A 73 11.59 -4.77 -0.90
C GLY A 73 12.82 -5.52 -0.40
N ALA A 74 13.09 -5.50 0.91
CA ALA A 74 14.22 -6.21 1.50
C ALA A 74 14.17 -7.73 1.22
N VAL A 75 12.99 -8.35 1.35
CA VAL A 75 12.79 -9.77 1.06
C VAL A 75 13.08 -10.09 -0.41
N ILE A 76 12.49 -9.33 -1.34
CA ILE A 76 12.67 -9.58 -2.78
C ILE A 76 14.11 -9.31 -3.22
N GLN A 77 14.76 -8.25 -2.72
CA GLN A 77 16.16 -7.96 -3.00
C GLN A 77 17.08 -9.07 -2.49
N ALA A 78 16.82 -9.61 -1.29
CA ALA A 78 17.58 -10.73 -0.73
C ALA A 78 17.39 -12.04 -1.53
N LEU A 79 16.15 -12.35 -1.90
CA LEU A 79 15.82 -13.55 -2.69
C LEU A 79 16.42 -13.51 -4.09
N THR A 80 16.34 -12.36 -4.76
CA THR A 80 16.84 -12.18 -6.13
C THR A 80 18.33 -11.89 -6.18
N ARG A 81 18.95 -11.52 -5.04
CA ARG A 81 20.31 -10.98 -4.96
C ARG A 81 20.51 -9.80 -5.91
N ASN A 82 19.47 -9.00 -6.09
CA ASN A 82 19.46 -7.85 -6.98
C ASN A 82 18.96 -6.62 -6.20
N PRO A 83 19.80 -5.61 -5.95
CA PRO A 83 19.41 -4.42 -5.20
C PRO A 83 18.34 -3.57 -5.91
N LEU A 84 18.11 -3.79 -7.21
CA LEU A 84 17.09 -3.11 -8.01
C LEU A 84 15.78 -3.88 -8.09
N ALA A 85 15.68 -5.07 -7.46
CA ALA A 85 14.46 -5.85 -7.51
C ALA A 85 13.37 -5.19 -6.65
N ASP A 86 12.18 -5.09 -7.23
CA ASP A 86 10.99 -4.52 -6.62
C ASP A 86 9.88 -5.60 -6.55
N PRO A 87 9.13 -5.70 -5.45
CA PRO A 87 8.04 -6.67 -5.31
C PRO A 87 6.95 -6.54 -6.40
N GLY A 88 6.76 -5.36 -6.98
CA GLY A 88 5.83 -5.12 -8.08
C GLY A 88 6.20 -5.81 -9.39
N ILE A 89 7.45 -6.23 -9.58
CA ILE A 89 7.93 -6.92 -10.80
C ILE A 89 7.21 -8.28 -10.98
N LEU A 90 6.65 -8.86 -9.92
CA LEU A 90 5.90 -10.11 -9.97
C LEU A 90 4.43 -9.94 -10.36
N GLY A 91 4.05 -8.80 -10.95
CA GLY A 91 2.69 -8.55 -11.41
C GLY A 91 1.67 -8.32 -10.29
N VAL A 92 2.11 -8.22 -9.04
CA VAL A 92 1.28 -8.02 -7.85
C VAL A 92 0.42 -6.76 -8.00
N ASN A 93 1.04 -5.64 -8.37
CA ASN A 93 0.35 -4.35 -8.51
C ASN A 93 -0.63 -4.35 -9.70
N ALA A 94 -0.22 -4.93 -10.83
CA ALA A 94 -1.08 -5.05 -12.01
C ALA A 94 -2.30 -5.95 -11.73
N GLY A 95 -2.10 -7.06 -11.02
CA GLY A 95 -3.16 -7.96 -10.55
C GLY A 95 -4.16 -7.27 -9.64
N ALA A 96 -3.67 -6.57 -8.61
CA ALA A 96 -4.52 -5.82 -7.69
C ALA A 96 -5.34 -4.76 -8.42
N SER A 97 -4.69 -3.98 -9.28
CA SER A 97 -5.32 -2.89 -10.03
C SER A 97 -6.38 -3.40 -11.00
N PHE A 98 -6.10 -4.49 -11.72
CA PHE A 98 -7.07 -5.10 -12.64
C PHE A 98 -8.28 -5.65 -11.91
N ALA A 99 -8.07 -6.35 -10.78
CA ALA A 99 -9.17 -6.89 -9.99
C ALA A 99 -10.05 -5.79 -9.40
N ILE A 100 -9.48 -4.67 -8.94
CA ILE A 100 -10.26 -3.50 -8.54
C ILE A 100 -11.07 -2.95 -9.71
N ALA A 101 -10.45 -2.77 -10.88
CA ALA A 101 -11.14 -2.25 -12.07
C ALA A 101 -12.32 -3.15 -12.47
N LEU A 102 -12.17 -4.48 -12.39
CA LEU A 102 -13.27 -5.44 -12.57
C LEU A 102 -14.35 -5.29 -11.49
N GLY A 103 -13.94 -5.19 -10.22
CA GLY A 103 -14.84 -4.96 -9.09
C GLY A 103 -15.73 -3.74 -9.28
N ILE A 104 -15.14 -2.64 -9.74
CA ILE A 104 -15.87 -1.40 -10.01
C ILE A 104 -16.74 -1.55 -11.27
N SER A 105 -16.16 -2.02 -12.37
CA SER A 105 -16.83 -2.06 -13.68
C SER A 105 -18.00 -3.05 -13.74
N LEU A 106 -17.85 -4.23 -13.14
CA LEU A 106 -18.82 -5.32 -13.25
C LEU A 106 -19.74 -5.44 -12.03
N PHE A 107 -19.21 -5.17 -10.84
CA PHE A 107 -19.93 -5.39 -9.58
C PHE A 107 -20.31 -4.07 -8.87
N GLY A 108 -19.95 -2.92 -9.42
CA GLY A 108 -20.27 -1.61 -8.83
C GLY A 108 -19.65 -1.37 -7.45
N VAL A 109 -18.50 -1.99 -7.16
CA VAL A 109 -17.87 -1.91 -5.83
C VAL A 109 -17.35 -0.51 -5.55
N THR A 110 -17.87 0.12 -4.50
CA THR A 110 -17.50 1.50 -4.10
C THR A 110 -16.85 1.57 -2.72
N GLY A 111 -16.90 0.49 -1.93
CA GLY A 111 -16.40 0.46 -0.56
C GLY A 111 -14.95 0.02 -0.44
N VAL A 112 -14.23 0.57 0.54
CA VAL A 112 -12.82 0.27 0.85
C VAL A 112 -12.58 -1.23 1.09
N LEU A 113 -13.44 -1.90 1.85
CA LEU A 113 -13.31 -3.34 2.10
C LEU A 113 -13.45 -4.17 0.81
N GLY A 114 -14.36 -3.77 -0.07
CA GLY A 114 -14.50 -4.40 -1.38
C GLY A 114 -13.23 -4.22 -2.21
N TRP A 115 -12.70 -2.99 -2.29
CA TRP A 115 -11.45 -2.72 -3.00
C TRP A 115 -10.28 -3.52 -2.44
N LEU A 116 -10.15 -3.64 -1.12
CA LEU A 116 -9.12 -4.47 -0.48
C LEU A 116 -9.26 -5.95 -0.84
N GLY A 117 -10.48 -6.50 -0.81
CA GLY A 117 -10.72 -7.90 -1.19
C GLY A 117 -10.36 -8.18 -2.65
N PHE A 118 -10.77 -7.31 -3.57
CA PHE A 118 -10.39 -7.41 -4.98
C PHE A 118 -8.88 -7.22 -5.18
N ALA A 119 -8.25 -6.25 -4.51
CA ALA A 119 -6.81 -6.04 -4.59
C ALA A 119 -6.02 -7.26 -4.12
N TRP A 120 -6.36 -7.84 -2.97
CA TRP A 120 -5.65 -8.99 -2.40
C TRP A 120 -5.83 -10.23 -3.26
N SER A 121 -7.06 -10.52 -3.71
CA SER A 121 -7.32 -11.64 -4.61
C SER A 121 -6.61 -11.48 -5.95
N GLY A 122 -6.67 -10.30 -6.57
CA GLY A 122 -5.97 -9.99 -7.82
C GLY A 122 -4.46 -10.12 -7.69
N ALA A 123 -3.87 -9.56 -6.63
CA ALA A 123 -2.45 -9.69 -6.30
C ALA A 123 -2.03 -11.15 -6.14
N LEU A 124 -2.80 -11.94 -5.39
CA LEU A 124 -2.53 -13.35 -5.14
C LEU A 124 -2.61 -14.18 -6.43
N ILE A 125 -3.69 -14.02 -7.20
CA ILE A 125 -3.90 -14.73 -8.47
C ILE A 125 -2.79 -14.38 -9.46
N ALA A 126 -2.45 -13.10 -9.61
CA ALA A 126 -1.36 -12.68 -10.50
C ALA A 126 -0.01 -13.25 -10.07
N SER A 127 0.30 -13.23 -8.77
CA SER A 127 1.55 -13.79 -8.24
C SER A 127 1.65 -15.30 -8.49
N ILE A 128 0.56 -16.04 -8.28
CA ILE A 128 0.49 -17.49 -8.57
C ILE A 128 0.65 -17.73 -10.06
N ALA A 129 0.00 -16.94 -10.92
CA ALA A 129 0.12 -17.06 -12.36
C ALA A 129 1.57 -16.83 -12.84
N VAL A 130 2.24 -15.79 -12.33
CA VAL A 130 3.66 -15.53 -12.64
C VAL A 130 4.54 -16.68 -12.17
N TRP A 131 4.31 -17.21 -10.98
CA TRP A 131 5.05 -18.35 -10.45
C TRP A 131 4.86 -19.61 -11.31
N LEU A 132 3.62 -19.93 -11.68
CA LEU A 132 3.31 -21.05 -12.57
C LEU A 132 3.99 -20.87 -13.93
N ILE A 133 3.81 -19.73 -14.58
CA ILE A 133 4.41 -19.46 -15.91
C ILE A 133 5.94 -19.52 -15.84
N GLY A 134 6.54 -18.91 -14.81
CA GLY A 134 8.00 -18.89 -14.65
C GLY A 134 8.60 -20.23 -14.23
N SER A 135 7.80 -21.16 -13.70
CA SER A 135 8.23 -22.50 -13.30
C SER A 135 8.00 -23.58 -14.38
N LEU A 136 7.25 -23.28 -15.45
CA LEU A 136 7.12 -24.17 -16.61
C LEU A 136 8.51 -24.43 -17.24
N GLY A 137 8.78 -25.71 -17.55
CA GLY A 137 10.04 -26.16 -18.18
C GLY A 137 11.00 -26.96 -17.28
N GLY A 138 10.54 -27.53 -16.17
CA GLY A 138 11.13 -28.73 -15.56
C GLY A 138 12.50 -28.58 -14.86
N GLY A 139 12.83 -27.41 -14.32
CA GLY A 139 14.10 -27.19 -13.62
C GLY A 139 13.99 -26.26 -12.41
N ARG A 140 15.14 -25.88 -11.82
CA ARG A 140 15.20 -24.83 -10.80
C ARG A 140 14.53 -23.55 -11.31
N VAL A 141 13.74 -22.91 -10.45
CA VAL A 141 13.10 -21.62 -10.72
C VAL A 141 14.15 -20.63 -11.22
N ASN A 142 13.98 -20.15 -12.46
CA ASN A 142 14.90 -19.19 -13.06
C ASN A 142 14.39 -17.76 -12.82
N PRO A 143 15.13 -16.91 -12.09
CA PRO A 143 14.72 -15.53 -11.79
C PRO A 143 14.42 -14.70 -13.05
N VAL A 144 15.14 -14.93 -14.15
CA VAL A 144 14.92 -14.24 -15.42
C VAL A 144 13.58 -14.65 -16.04
N ARG A 145 13.18 -15.92 -15.95
CA ARG A 145 11.87 -16.36 -16.46
C ARG A 145 10.72 -15.80 -15.63
N LEU A 146 10.86 -15.80 -14.30
CA LEU A 146 9.85 -15.21 -13.41
C LEU A 146 9.64 -13.72 -13.69
N THR A 147 10.74 -12.98 -13.86
CA THR A 147 10.67 -11.54 -14.17
C THR A 147 10.05 -11.29 -15.54
N LEU A 148 10.41 -12.04 -16.59
CA LEU A 148 9.78 -11.92 -17.91
C LEU A 148 8.29 -12.29 -17.89
N ALA A 149 7.92 -13.34 -17.16
CA ALA A 149 6.52 -13.72 -16.97
C ALA A 149 5.73 -12.62 -16.23
N GLY A 150 6.32 -12.03 -15.19
CA GLY A 150 5.76 -10.91 -14.45
C GLY A 150 5.53 -9.67 -15.32
N VAL A 151 6.52 -9.29 -16.12
CA VAL A 151 6.42 -8.17 -17.07
C VAL A 151 5.32 -8.43 -18.11
N ALA A 152 5.30 -9.63 -18.71
CA ALA A 152 4.30 -9.99 -19.71
C ALA A 152 2.87 -9.97 -19.13
N LEU A 153 2.67 -10.59 -17.96
CA LEU A 153 1.36 -10.58 -17.30
C LEU A 153 0.94 -9.16 -16.92
N SER A 154 1.88 -8.36 -16.38
CA SER A 154 1.60 -6.97 -16.00
C SER A 154 1.14 -6.13 -17.19
N ALA A 155 1.76 -6.30 -18.36
CA ALA A 155 1.37 -5.60 -19.58
C ALA A 155 -0.05 -5.96 -20.01
N VAL A 156 -0.41 -7.25 -19.99
CA VAL A 156 -1.76 -7.73 -20.32
C VAL A 156 -2.80 -7.14 -19.34
N LEU A 157 -2.57 -7.29 -18.04
CA LEU A 157 -3.49 -6.82 -17.01
C LEU A 157 -3.63 -5.30 -17.01
N SER A 158 -2.54 -4.57 -17.27
CA SER A 158 -2.57 -3.11 -17.41
C SER A 158 -3.38 -2.69 -18.64
N GLY A 159 -3.18 -3.34 -19.78
CA GLY A 159 -3.97 -3.09 -20.99
C GLY A 159 -5.47 -3.34 -20.78
N MET A 160 -5.82 -4.42 -20.08
CA MET A 160 -7.22 -4.71 -19.72
C MET A 160 -7.79 -3.66 -18.75
N THR A 161 -7.00 -3.24 -17.76
CA THR A 161 -7.38 -2.17 -16.82
C THR A 161 -7.64 -0.86 -17.55
N SER A 162 -6.75 -0.48 -18.48
CA SER A 162 -6.92 0.71 -19.32
C SER A 162 -8.17 0.62 -20.20
N SER A 163 -8.44 -0.55 -20.80
CA SER A 163 -9.65 -0.78 -21.57
C SER A 163 -10.92 -0.56 -20.74
N LEU A 164 -10.98 -1.16 -19.54
CA LEU A 164 -12.11 -0.96 -18.61
C LEU A 164 -12.29 0.51 -18.20
N ALA A 165 -11.18 1.20 -17.89
CA ALA A 165 -11.21 2.61 -17.55
C ALA A 165 -11.73 3.48 -18.71
N LEU A 166 -11.32 3.19 -19.95
CA LEU A 166 -11.79 3.95 -21.12
C LEU A 166 -13.27 3.72 -21.45
N LEU A 167 -13.79 2.54 -21.13
CA LEU A 167 -15.19 2.18 -21.38
C LEU A 167 -16.14 2.65 -20.26
N ASN A 168 -15.62 2.93 -19.07
CA ASN A 168 -16.42 3.25 -17.89
C ASN A 168 -15.86 4.48 -17.14
N PRO A 169 -16.53 5.66 -17.22
CA PRO A 169 -16.08 6.89 -16.57
C PRO A 169 -15.90 6.76 -15.05
N GLN A 170 -16.76 6.01 -14.37
CA GLN A 170 -16.62 5.77 -12.94
C GLN A 170 -15.35 4.96 -12.63
N THR A 171 -15.04 3.95 -13.45
CA THR A 171 -13.79 3.19 -13.30
C THR A 171 -12.59 4.06 -13.57
N PHE A 172 -12.64 4.92 -14.58
CA PHE A 172 -11.57 5.89 -14.87
C PHE A 172 -11.25 6.78 -13.68
N ASP A 173 -12.26 7.41 -13.09
CA ASP A 173 -12.08 8.35 -11.98
C ASP A 173 -11.47 7.68 -10.74
N GLN A 174 -11.95 6.48 -10.42
CA GLN A 174 -11.44 5.71 -9.27
C GLN A 174 -10.03 5.17 -9.53
N MET A 175 -9.77 4.62 -10.71
CA MET A 175 -8.44 4.11 -11.07
C MET A 175 -7.39 5.22 -11.11
N ARG A 176 -7.77 6.45 -11.47
CA ARG A 176 -6.87 7.61 -11.41
C ARG A 176 -6.39 7.89 -9.98
N ILE A 177 -7.29 7.85 -9.00
CA ILE A 177 -6.94 8.05 -7.59
C ILE A 177 -6.14 6.87 -7.07
N TRP A 178 -6.53 5.64 -7.43
CA TRP A 178 -5.81 4.42 -7.04
C TRP A 178 -4.36 4.42 -7.53
N GLN A 179 -4.12 4.73 -8.80
CA GLN A 179 -2.78 4.75 -9.40
C GLN A 179 -1.90 5.87 -8.84
N ALA A 180 -2.49 7.02 -8.48
CA ALA A 180 -1.75 8.08 -7.80
C ALA A 180 -1.34 7.70 -6.37
N GLY A 181 -2.12 6.82 -5.72
CA GLY A 181 -1.97 6.47 -4.32
C GLY A 181 -2.46 7.58 -3.38
N THR A 182 -2.98 7.20 -2.21
CA THR A 182 -3.45 8.16 -1.21
C THR A 182 -3.31 7.62 0.21
N LEU A 183 -3.04 8.53 1.15
CA LEU A 183 -3.13 8.29 2.59
C LEU A 183 -4.31 9.05 3.22
N ASP A 184 -5.33 9.42 2.44
CA ASP A 184 -6.58 10.00 2.96
C ASP A 184 -7.45 8.95 3.64
N ILE A 185 -6.96 8.42 4.76
CA ILE A 185 -7.65 7.43 5.58
C ILE A 185 -8.33 8.17 6.72
N ARG A 186 -9.65 8.01 6.81
CA ARG A 186 -10.51 8.75 7.76
C ARG A 186 -11.02 7.92 8.94
N SER A 187 -10.49 6.71 9.11
CA SER A 187 -10.88 5.83 10.21
C SER A 187 -9.77 4.88 10.60
N LEU A 188 -9.56 4.73 11.92
CA LEU A 188 -8.73 3.69 12.52
C LEU A 188 -9.30 2.28 12.29
N SER A 189 -10.62 2.15 12.14
CA SER A 189 -11.25 0.84 11.92
C SER A 189 -10.82 0.18 10.61
N ASN A 190 -10.45 0.96 9.59
CA ASN A 190 -9.96 0.39 8.33
C ASN A 190 -8.55 -0.20 8.51
N MET A 191 -7.80 0.30 9.49
CA MET A 191 -6.41 -0.11 9.72
C MET A 191 -6.32 -1.47 10.41
N THR A 192 -7.30 -1.84 11.23
CA THR A 192 -7.32 -3.15 11.91
C THR A 192 -7.44 -4.31 10.92
N PHE A 193 -7.98 -4.08 9.72
CA PHE A 193 -8.03 -5.09 8.66
C PHE A 193 -6.70 -5.27 7.92
N VAL A 194 -5.89 -4.22 7.83
CA VAL A 194 -4.64 -4.23 7.05
C VAL A 194 -3.43 -4.60 7.92
N ALA A 195 -3.43 -4.19 9.20
CA ALA A 195 -2.30 -4.41 10.09
C ALA A 195 -1.86 -5.88 10.24
N PRO A 196 -2.76 -6.88 10.38
CA PRO A 196 -2.37 -8.29 10.51
C PRO A 196 -1.69 -8.89 9.27
N ALA A 197 -1.89 -8.28 8.09
CA ALA A 197 -1.23 -8.74 6.87
C ALA A 197 0.22 -8.23 6.75
N ILE A 198 0.58 -7.20 7.53
CA ILE A 198 1.88 -6.51 7.47
C ILE A 198 2.81 -6.93 8.61
N ILE A 199 2.25 -7.10 9.82
CA ILE A 199 2.96 -7.46 11.07
C ILE A 199 2.98 -8.97 11.22
#